data_AF-A0A914IL42-F1
#
_entry.id   AF-A0A914IL42-F1
#
_cell.length_a   1.000
_cell.length_b   1.000
_cell.length_c   1.000
_cell.angle_alpha   90.00
_cell.angle_beta   90.00
_cell.angle_gamma   90.00
#
_symmetry.space_group_name_H-M   'P 1'
#
loop_
_entity.id
_entity.type
_entity.pdbx_description
1 polymer ?
#
loop_
_entity_poly.entity_id
_entity_poly.type
_entity_poly.pdbx_seq_one_letter_code
_entity_poly.pdbx_strand_id
1 'polypeptide(L)'
;MNFLVKLGLISCVLALSTGLNVYVDPSKRIDCDPEPGSNQQSCESRGCVWDTNFDSSHPTVPLCYFPPNSGYSAVSTGDKAVTLAPVSGGVPNPYGKNYESLQFSYSSLGNAAYIQIAPVGVQRYKP
;
A
#
# COMPACT_ATOMS: atom_id res chain seq x y z
N MET A 1 -5.56 57.72 22.70
CA MET A 1 -4.88 57.84 21.39
C MET A 1 -4.08 56.58 21.14
N ASN A 2 -4.69 55.67 20.38
CA ASN A 2 -4.22 54.47 19.69
C ASN A 2 -2.72 54.09 19.80
N PHE A 3 -2.45 52.90 20.34
CA PHE A 3 -1.46 51.99 19.75
C PHE A 3 -2.03 50.57 19.77
N LEU A 4 -2.93 50.33 18.81
CA LEU A 4 -3.50 49.05 18.46
C LEU A 4 -2.38 48.09 18.01
N VAL A 5 -2.37 46.90 18.60
CA VAL A 5 -2.21 45.59 17.94
C VAL A 5 -1.02 45.50 16.95
N LYS A 6 0.17 45.21 17.48
CA LYS A 6 1.20 44.46 16.74
C LYS A 6 1.63 43.18 17.49
N LEU A 7 0.66 42.45 18.06
CA LEU A 7 0.78 41.00 18.24
C LEU A 7 0.47 40.34 16.89
N GLY A 8 1.34 40.58 15.91
CA GLY A 8 1.27 39.97 14.60
C GLY A 8 2.02 38.65 14.59
N LEU A 9 1.26 37.54 14.56
CA LEU A 9 1.57 36.36 13.77
C LEU A 9 2.93 35.68 14.04
N ILE A 10 3.10 35.09 15.24
CA ILE A 10 3.99 33.93 15.40
C ILE A 10 3.19 32.82 16.08
N SER A 11 2.14 32.38 15.40
CA SER A 11 1.46 31.11 15.63
C SER A 11 1.04 30.61 14.25
N CYS A 12 1.07 29.29 14.04
CA CYS A 12 1.09 28.59 12.75
C CYS A 12 2.46 28.70 12.06
N VAL A 13 3.25 27.66 11.82
CA VAL A 13 2.95 26.23 11.64
C VAL A 13 4.27 25.49 11.92
N LEU A 14 4.45 24.93 13.11
CA LEU A 14 5.24 23.70 13.21
C LEU A 14 4.27 22.58 12.83
N ALA A 15 3.97 22.49 11.53
CA ALA A 15 3.63 21.20 10.97
C ALA A 15 4.92 20.41 11.12
N LEU A 16 5.04 19.71 12.25
CA LEU A 16 5.75 18.46 12.28
C LEU A 16 5.02 17.59 11.25
N SER A 17 5.40 17.72 9.97
CA SER A 17 5.26 16.65 9.01
C SER A 17 6.15 15.53 9.53
N THR A 18 5.67 14.86 10.56
CA THR A 18 6.04 13.49 10.85
C THR A 18 5.44 12.68 9.71
N GLY A 19 6.00 12.85 8.52
CA GLY A 19 6.00 11.77 7.54
C GLY A 19 6.62 10.63 8.31
N LEU A 20 5.77 9.67 8.71
CA LEU A 20 6.23 8.41 9.27
C LEU A 20 7.37 7.96 8.38
N ASN A 21 8.57 7.79 8.94
CA ASN A 21 9.67 7.25 8.17
C ASN A 21 9.32 5.78 7.91
N VAL A 22 8.65 5.56 6.78
CA VAL A 22 8.22 4.24 6.34
C VAL A 22 9.43 3.54 5.73
N TYR A 23 10.22 2.92 6.60
CA TYR A 23 11.37 2.14 6.20
C TYR A 23 10.98 0.69 5.92
N VAL A 24 11.32 0.21 4.72
CA VAL A 24 11.27 -1.21 4.35
C VAL A 24 12.67 -1.61 3.91
N ASP A 25 13.19 -2.68 4.53
CA ASP A 25 14.46 -3.29 4.17
C ASP A 25 14.52 -3.53 2.64
N PRO A 26 15.58 -3.08 1.94
CA PRO A 26 15.75 -3.27 0.49
C PRO A 26 15.44 -4.68 -0.02
N SER A 27 15.82 -5.72 0.75
CA SER A 27 15.60 -7.13 0.39
C SER A 27 14.13 -7.58 0.47
N LYS A 28 13.26 -6.79 1.08
CA LYS A 28 11.83 -7.06 1.29
C LYS A 28 10.92 -6.14 0.49
N ARG A 29 11.49 -5.24 -0.31
CA ARG A 29 10.71 -4.30 -1.11
C ARG A 29 10.01 -5.02 -2.25
N ILE A 30 8.75 -4.64 -2.46
CA ILE A 30 7.96 -5.04 -3.62
C ILE A 30 7.72 -3.78 -4.43
N ASP A 31 8.02 -3.87 -5.73
CA ASP A 31 7.85 -2.78 -6.68
C ASP A 31 6.39 -2.32 -6.75
N CYS A 32 6.18 -1.00 -6.61
CA CYS A 32 4.86 -0.38 -6.65
C CYS A 32 4.57 0.38 -7.95
N ASP A 33 5.59 0.59 -8.80
CA ASP A 33 5.46 1.28 -10.07
C ASP A 33 6.18 0.46 -11.16
N PRO A 34 5.66 -0.75 -11.45
CA PRO A 34 6.33 -1.73 -12.31
C PRO A 34 6.37 -1.32 -13.78
N GLU A 35 5.68 -0.26 -14.18
CA GLU A 35 5.75 0.28 -15.51
C GLU A 35 7.14 0.91 -15.79
N PRO A 36 7.65 0.80 -17.03
CA PRO A 36 8.90 1.44 -17.40
C PRO A 36 8.89 2.95 -17.15
N GLY A 37 9.97 3.48 -16.60
CA GLY A 37 10.14 4.93 -16.39
C GLY A 37 9.64 5.45 -15.03
N SER A 38 9.54 4.58 -14.03
CA SER A 38 9.25 4.98 -12.65
C SER A 38 10.18 6.11 -12.18
N ASN A 39 9.58 7.09 -11.52
CA ASN A 39 10.27 8.23 -10.92
C ASN A 39 9.57 8.61 -9.62
N GLN A 40 10.17 9.54 -8.87
CA GLN A 40 9.64 9.96 -7.58
C GLN A 40 8.18 10.43 -7.67
N GLN A 41 7.85 11.25 -8.68
CA GLN A 41 6.50 11.80 -8.82
C GLN A 41 5.47 10.70 -9.12
N SER A 42 5.75 9.78 -10.05
CA SER A 42 4.84 8.67 -10.35
C SER A 42 4.67 7.76 -9.14
N CYS A 43 5.75 7.46 -8.41
CA CYS A 43 5.73 6.65 -7.21
C CYS A 43 4.85 7.24 -6.10
N GLU A 44 5.10 8.50 -5.74
CA GLU A 44 4.38 9.19 -4.66
C GLU A 44 2.92 9.42 -5.05
N SER A 45 2.61 9.63 -6.34
CA SER A 45 1.22 9.77 -6.82
C SER A 45 0.38 8.49 -6.63
N ARG A 46 1.03 7.32 -6.57
CA ARG A 46 0.41 6.04 -6.23
C ARG A 46 0.25 5.86 -4.72
N GLY A 47 0.81 6.76 -3.90
CA GLY A 47 0.86 6.62 -2.43
C GLY A 47 1.97 5.68 -1.95
N CYS A 48 2.97 5.42 -2.79
CA CYS A 48 4.11 4.57 -2.46
C CYS A 48 5.32 5.36 -1.97
N VAL A 49 6.35 4.63 -1.53
CA VAL A 49 7.56 5.22 -0.97
C VAL A 49 8.66 5.23 -2.01
N TRP A 50 9.27 6.40 -2.21
CA TRP A 50 10.43 6.57 -3.07
C TRP A 50 11.73 6.57 -2.24
N ASP A 51 12.65 5.66 -2.55
CA ASP A 51 14.02 5.70 -2.03
C ASP A 51 14.91 6.55 -2.93
N THR A 52 15.60 7.52 -2.34
CA THR A 52 16.59 8.34 -3.03
C THR A 52 17.97 7.69 -3.12
N ASN A 53 18.18 6.56 -2.43
CA ASN A 53 19.46 5.86 -2.36
C ASN A 53 19.49 4.70 -3.35
N PHE A 54 20.03 4.96 -4.53
CA PHE A 54 20.32 3.91 -5.51
C PHE A 54 21.60 3.16 -5.15
N ASP A 55 21.50 1.84 -4.98
CA ASP A 55 22.64 0.95 -4.80
C ASP A 55 23.03 0.31 -6.14
N SER A 56 24.16 0.73 -6.70
CA SER A 56 24.69 0.20 -7.96
C SER A 56 25.10 -1.26 -7.89
N SER A 57 25.34 -1.81 -6.70
CA SER A 57 25.62 -3.24 -6.49
C SER A 57 24.35 -4.09 -6.54
N HIS A 58 23.18 -3.49 -6.32
CA HIS A 58 21.88 -4.15 -6.33
C HIS A 58 20.85 -3.36 -7.18
N PRO A 59 21.09 -3.20 -8.49
CA PRO A 59 20.31 -2.31 -9.35
C PRO A 59 18.86 -2.77 -9.59
N THR A 60 18.50 -3.98 -9.18
CA THR A 60 17.15 -4.55 -9.29
C THR A 60 16.29 -4.28 -8.06
N VAL A 61 16.85 -3.69 -6.99
CA VAL A 61 16.05 -3.28 -5.84
C VAL A 61 15.19 -2.09 -6.26
N PRO A 62 13.86 -2.14 -6.11
CA PRO A 62 12.99 -1.06 -6.54
C PRO A 62 13.20 0.18 -5.66
N LEU A 63 13.33 1.33 -6.32
CA LEU A 63 13.31 2.64 -5.65
C LEU A 63 11.88 3.04 -5.28
N CYS A 64 10.89 2.69 -6.09
CA CYS A 64 9.48 2.83 -5.75
C CYS A 64 8.93 1.54 -5.15
N TYR A 65 8.52 1.55 -3.88
CA TYR A 65 8.06 0.34 -3.21
C TYR A 65 6.79 0.55 -2.39
N PHE A 66 6.04 -0.54 -2.19
CA PHE A 66 4.85 -0.52 -1.34
C PHE A 66 5.21 -0.21 0.12
N PRO A 67 4.49 0.69 0.80
CA PRO A 67 4.59 0.85 2.24
C PRO A 67 4.02 -0.41 2.94
N PRO A 68 4.39 -0.65 4.21
CA PRO A 68 3.77 -1.66 5.05
C PRO A 68 2.25 -1.48 5.11
N ASN A 69 1.53 -2.56 5.40
CA ASN A 69 0.08 -2.56 5.54
C ASN A 69 -0.69 -2.13 4.27
N SER A 70 -0.14 -2.41 3.09
CA SER A 70 -0.86 -2.28 1.81
C SER A 70 -1.64 -3.56 1.46
N GLY A 71 -2.68 -3.43 0.64
CA GLY A 71 -3.46 -4.57 0.14
C GLY A 71 -4.73 -4.84 0.95
N TYR A 72 -4.90 -6.08 1.42
CA TYR A 72 -6.12 -6.56 2.07
C TYR A 72 -5.84 -7.15 3.45
N SER A 73 -6.76 -6.95 4.40
CA SER A 73 -6.72 -7.55 5.74
C SER A 73 -7.91 -8.47 5.98
N ALA A 74 -7.71 -9.50 6.81
CA ALA A 74 -8.79 -10.37 7.27
C ALA A 74 -9.80 -9.58 8.12
N VAL A 75 -11.08 -9.69 7.77
CA VAL A 75 -12.19 -9.05 8.51
C VAL A 75 -13.14 -10.07 9.13
N SER A 76 -13.15 -11.31 8.65
CA SER A 76 -13.84 -12.42 9.31
C SER A 76 -13.22 -13.76 8.93
N THR A 77 -13.28 -14.71 9.87
CA THR A 77 -12.73 -16.07 9.69
C THR A 77 -13.86 -17.08 9.87
N GLY A 78 -13.93 -18.05 8.95
CA GLY A 78 -14.73 -19.25 9.07
C GLY A 78 -13.86 -20.50 8.89
N ASP A 79 -14.48 -21.68 8.91
CA ASP A 79 -13.75 -22.97 8.98
C ASP A 79 -12.77 -23.20 7.83
N LYS A 80 -13.13 -22.83 6.60
CA LYS A 80 -12.31 -23.06 5.37
C LYS A 80 -12.16 -21.80 4.51
N ALA A 81 -12.52 -20.65 5.06
CA ALA A 81 -12.52 -19.40 4.33
C ALA A 81 -12.29 -18.21 5.26
N VAL A 82 -11.64 -17.17 4.75
CA VAL A 82 -11.42 -15.88 5.39
C VAL A 82 -11.96 -14.82 4.45
N THR A 83 -12.77 -13.90 4.98
CA THR A 83 -13.18 -12.71 4.25
C THR A 83 -12.11 -11.65 4.42
N LEU A 84 -11.68 -11.06 3.30
CA LEU A 84 -10.70 -9.99 3.25
C LEU A 84 -11.36 -8.70 2.77
N ALA A 85 -10.96 -7.58 3.36
CA ALA A 85 -11.34 -6.23 2.91
C ALA A 85 -10.08 -5.38 2.68
N PRO A 86 -10.13 -4.36 1.81
CA PRO A 86 -9.01 -3.45 1.59
C PRO A 86 -8.54 -2.80 2.90
N VAL A 87 -7.22 -2.68 3.08
CA VAL A 87 -6.67 -1.96 4.24
C VAL A 87 -6.95 -0.47 4.09
N SER A 88 -7.55 0.14 5.12
CA SER A 88 -7.79 1.58 5.15
C SER A 88 -6.46 2.35 5.14
N GLY A 89 -6.33 3.31 4.23
CA GLY A 89 -5.08 4.05 4.02
C GLY A 89 -3.98 3.26 3.33
N GLY A 90 -4.26 2.04 2.86
CA GLY A 90 -3.34 1.28 2.01
C GLY A 90 -3.23 1.88 0.60
N VAL A 91 -2.22 1.44 -0.14
CA VAL A 91 -2.00 1.88 -1.52
C VAL A 91 -3.19 1.51 -2.41
N PRO A 92 -3.82 2.48 -3.10
CA PRO A 92 -4.92 2.21 -4.01
C PRO A 92 -4.44 1.44 -5.25
N ASN A 93 -5.32 0.62 -5.83
CA ASN A 93 -5.04 -0.05 -7.10
C ASN A 93 -4.99 0.98 -8.25
N PRO A 94 -3.87 1.10 -8.98
CA PRO A 94 -3.75 2.03 -10.11
C PRO A 94 -4.49 1.54 -11.37
N TYR A 95 -4.86 0.26 -11.43
CA TYR A 95 -5.49 -0.37 -12.61
C TYR A 95 -7.01 -0.48 -12.53
N GLY A 96 -7.63 0.31 -11.64
CA GLY A 96 -9.08 0.37 -11.48
C GLY A 96 -9.52 0.11 -10.05
N LYS A 97 -10.81 -0.20 -9.89
CA LYS A 97 -11.41 -0.36 -8.56
C LYS A 97 -10.95 -1.66 -7.91
N ASN A 98 -10.67 -1.59 -6.62
CA ASN A 98 -10.52 -2.77 -5.76
C ASN A 98 -11.87 -3.47 -5.59
N TYR A 99 -11.83 -4.78 -5.33
CA TYR A 99 -13.00 -5.49 -4.83
C TYR A 99 -13.17 -5.21 -3.34
N GLU A 100 -14.35 -4.75 -2.93
CA GLU A 100 -14.61 -4.41 -1.52
C GLU A 100 -14.57 -5.62 -0.59
N SER A 101 -14.83 -6.81 -1.14
CA SER A 101 -14.81 -8.07 -0.38
C SER A 101 -14.23 -9.19 -1.24
N LEU A 102 -13.15 -9.80 -0.75
CA LEU A 102 -12.57 -11.02 -1.29
C LEU A 102 -12.78 -12.17 -0.30
N GLN A 103 -12.87 -13.39 -0.83
CA GLN A 103 -12.81 -14.61 -0.05
C GLN A 103 -11.51 -15.34 -0.36
N PHE A 104 -10.67 -15.49 0.65
CA PHE A 104 -9.57 -16.45 0.66
C PHE A 104 -10.14 -17.78 1.14
N SER A 105 -10.10 -18.83 0.32
CA SER A 105 -10.55 -20.17 0.67
C SER A 105 -9.41 -21.17 0.51
N TYR A 106 -9.44 -22.22 1.32
CA TYR A 106 -8.40 -23.24 1.32
C TYR A 106 -8.97 -24.63 1.57
N SER A 107 -8.36 -25.63 0.95
CA SER A 107 -8.66 -27.05 1.15
C SER A 107 -7.42 -27.91 0.88
N SER A 108 -7.50 -29.19 1.16
CA SER A 108 -6.45 -30.16 0.81
C SER A 108 -6.75 -30.80 -0.55
N LEU A 109 -5.71 -30.93 -1.36
CA LEU A 109 -5.70 -31.70 -2.60
C LEU A 109 -4.59 -32.74 -2.49
N GLY A 110 -4.91 -33.90 -1.93
CA GLY A 110 -3.91 -34.90 -1.55
C GLY A 110 -2.95 -34.34 -0.50
N ASN A 111 -1.66 -34.29 -0.83
CA ASN A 111 -0.61 -33.69 0.01
C ASN A 111 -0.39 -32.18 -0.27
N ALA A 112 -1.14 -31.57 -1.18
CA ALA A 112 -1.04 -30.15 -1.50
C ALA A 112 -2.15 -29.33 -0.83
N ALA A 113 -1.87 -28.06 -0.56
CA ALA A 113 -2.89 -27.07 -0.24
C ALA A 113 -3.46 -26.51 -1.55
N TYR A 114 -4.79 -26.52 -1.69
CA TYR A 114 -5.49 -25.80 -2.73
C TYR A 114 -6.03 -24.50 -2.14
N ILE A 115 -5.56 -23.37 -2.66
CA ILE A 115 -5.92 -22.03 -2.17
C ILE A 115 -6.55 -21.25 -3.32
N GLN A 116 -7.62 -20.51 -3.03
CA GLN A 116 -8.26 -19.61 -3.96
C GLN A 116 -8.54 -18.26 -3.31
N ILE A 117 -8.30 -17.18 -4.06
CA ILE A 117 -8.75 -15.83 -3.70
C ILE A 117 -9.72 -15.39 -4.79
N ALA A 118 -10.96 -15.07 -4.42
CA ALA A 118 -11.99 -14.66 -5.37
C ALA A 118 -12.87 -13.54 -4.78
N PRO A 119 -13.38 -12.61 -5.60
CA PRO A 119 -14.34 -11.62 -5.13
C PRO A 119 -15.65 -12.27 -4.70
N VAL A 120 -16.23 -11.77 -3.61
CA VAL A 120 -17.53 -12.23 -3.11
C VAL A 120 -18.64 -11.69 -4.02
N GLY A 121 -19.56 -12.57 -4.43
CA GLY A 121 -20.72 -12.19 -5.25
C GLY A 121 -20.42 -11.85 -6.72
N VAL A 122 -19.17 -12.03 -7.18
CA VAL A 122 -18.77 -11.77 -8.56
C VAL A 122 -18.20 -13.02 -9.20
N GLN A 123 -18.80 -13.48 -10.30
CA GLN A 123 -18.27 -14.60 -11.06
C GLN A 123 -17.07 -14.13 -11.91
N ARG A 124 -15.92 -14.79 -11.70
CA ARG A 124 -14.71 -14.61 -12.52
C ARG A 124 -14.39 -15.90 -13.26
N TYR A 125 -13.70 -15.76 -14.39
CA TYR A 125 -13.18 -16.90 -15.14
C TYR A 125 -12.29 -17.78 -14.25
N LYS A 126 -12.49 -19.09 -14.33
CA LYS A 126 -11.67 -20.12 -13.71
C LYS A 126 -11.25 -21.08 -14.83
N PRO A 127 -9.94 -21.24 -15.10
CA PRO A 127 -9.44 -22.19 -16.09
C PRO A 127 -9.82 -23.64 -15.78
#